data_AF-A0A916VXS0-F1
#
_entry.id   AF-A0A916VXS0-F1
#
_cell.length_a   1.000
_cell.length_b   1.000
_cell.length_c   1.000
_cell.angle_alpha   90.00
_cell.angle_beta   90.00
_cell.angle_gamma   90.00
#
_symmetry.space_group_name_H-M   'P 1'
#
loop_
_entity.id
_entity.type
_entity.pdbx_description
1 polymer ?
#
loop_
_entity_poly.entity_id
_entity_poly.type
_entity_poly.pdbx_seq_one_letter_code
_entity_poly.pdbx_strand_id
1 'polypeptide(L)'
;MAVFNACWGAQPATDISSGQVEAIPRSSLAEVLIHHGVPAVLGMRDEIADGEALSFIQVFAQCLREGMLIDQAVAVARQQLLTLYRFNQPAWTLPVLYMHPEFNGQLIQVFDELVTQLPTNSPTWIGSSTSRAFLRSQDNNGQVWPIWPGTIAVGRSQENDVVIFERWVSQKHAEIFSRCFPGEQLTPTYFLKDISRFGTLIYQSGDWQRIHRDEVAITSGTLVKFGSSQGQAFEFVIETTKDFS
;
A
#
# COMPACT_ATOMS: atom_id res chain seq x y z
N MET A 1 -8.83 6.58 -16.01
CA MET A 1 -9.98 7.32 -15.45
C MET A 1 -9.65 8.80 -15.39
N ALA A 2 -10.64 9.68 -15.50
CA ALA A 2 -10.54 11.10 -15.14
C ALA A 2 -11.49 11.44 -13.98
N VAL A 3 -11.07 12.33 -13.08
CA VAL A 3 -11.87 12.76 -11.91
C VAL A 3 -11.93 14.28 -11.87
N PHE A 4 -13.14 14.82 -11.98
CA PHE A 4 -13.45 16.24 -11.84
C PHE A 4 -14.17 16.47 -10.52
N ASN A 5 -13.39 16.53 -9.45
CA ASN A 5 -13.85 16.87 -8.10
C ASN A 5 -14.01 18.41 -7.95
N ALA A 6 -14.76 19.00 -8.87
CA ALA A 6 -15.01 20.42 -8.99
C ALA A 6 -16.41 20.63 -9.55
N CYS A 7 -16.95 21.85 -9.41
CA CYS A 7 -18.29 22.20 -9.85
C CYS A 7 -18.52 21.88 -11.33
N TRP A 8 -19.73 21.42 -11.66
CA TRP A 8 -20.26 21.31 -13.02
C TRP A 8 -19.50 20.40 -14.01
N GLY A 9 -18.58 19.55 -13.54
CA GLY A 9 -17.87 18.60 -14.41
C GLY A 9 -18.76 17.61 -15.16
N ALA A 10 -19.99 17.38 -14.67
CA ALA A 10 -21.00 16.53 -15.29
C ALA A 10 -22.28 17.29 -15.69
N GLN A 11 -22.24 18.63 -15.75
CA GLN A 11 -23.38 19.44 -16.16
C GLN A 11 -23.43 19.58 -17.69
N PRO A 12 -24.54 19.19 -18.36
CA PRO A 12 -24.70 19.41 -19.79
C PRO A 12 -25.01 20.88 -20.08
N ALA A 13 -24.60 21.35 -21.26
CA ALA A 13 -25.05 22.62 -21.81
C ALA A 13 -26.56 22.56 -22.10
N THR A 14 -27.24 23.69 -21.94
CA THR A 14 -28.67 23.80 -22.22
C THR A 14 -28.91 24.61 -23.49
N ASP A 15 -29.85 24.15 -24.32
CA ASP A 15 -30.41 24.92 -25.42
C ASP A 15 -31.74 25.56 -24.97
N ILE A 16 -31.95 26.80 -25.39
CA ILE A 16 -33.12 27.64 -25.11
C ILE A 16 -33.77 28.16 -26.41
N SER A 17 -33.25 27.77 -27.57
CA SER A 17 -33.71 28.21 -28.89
C SER A 17 -35.17 27.83 -29.20
N SER A 18 -35.67 26.75 -28.60
CA SER A 18 -37.04 26.22 -28.76
C SER A 18 -38.05 26.79 -27.76
N GLY A 19 -37.64 27.69 -26.85
CA GLY A 19 -38.48 28.18 -25.75
C GLY A 19 -38.66 27.19 -24.60
N GLN A 20 -38.04 26.01 -24.67
CA GLN A 20 -37.91 25.02 -23.60
C GLN A 20 -36.43 24.86 -23.24
N VAL A 21 -36.13 24.62 -21.97
CA VAL A 21 -34.76 24.32 -21.52
C VAL A 21 -34.51 22.83 -21.75
N GLU A 22 -33.77 22.51 -22.81
CA GLU A 22 -33.37 21.13 -23.11
C GLU A 22 -31.86 20.95 -22.90
N ALA A 23 -31.47 19.86 -22.24
CA ALA A 23 -30.07 19.51 -22.12
C ALA A 23 -29.55 18.99 -23.47
N ILE A 24 -28.50 19.60 -24.00
CA ILE A 24 -27.84 19.13 -25.21
C ILE A 24 -27.15 17.80 -24.89
N PRO A 25 -27.49 16.69 -25.57
CA PRO A 25 -26.87 15.40 -25.29
C PRO A 25 -25.35 15.45 -25.52
N ARG A 26 -24.57 14.77 -24.66
CA ARG A 26 -23.10 14.66 -24.79
C ARG A 26 -22.35 15.99 -24.77
N SER A 27 -22.89 16.97 -24.06
CA SER A 27 -22.31 18.32 -24.00
C SER A 27 -21.56 18.58 -22.69
N SER A 28 -21.72 17.73 -21.67
CA SER A 28 -20.92 17.86 -20.45
C SER A 28 -19.49 17.38 -20.67
N LEU A 29 -18.54 17.93 -19.91
CA LEU A 29 -17.13 17.53 -19.96
C LEU A 29 -16.97 16.01 -19.74
N ALA A 30 -17.72 15.45 -18.78
CA ALA A 30 -17.68 14.03 -18.47
C ALA A 30 -18.15 13.15 -19.64
N GLU A 31 -19.25 13.51 -20.29
CA GLU A 31 -19.79 12.77 -21.44
C GLU A 31 -18.84 12.84 -22.65
N VAL A 32 -18.27 14.02 -22.93
CA VAL A 32 -17.32 14.22 -24.04
C VAL A 32 -16.10 13.31 -23.83
N LEU A 33 -15.54 13.27 -22.63
CA LEU A 33 -14.34 12.47 -22.35
C LEU A 33 -14.60 10.96 -22.44
N ILE A 34 -15.74 10.47 -21.94
CA ILE A 34 -16.14 9.08 -22.13
C ILE A 34 -16.28 8.75 -23.63
N HIS A 35 -16.92 9.62 -24.40
CA HIS A 35 -17.10 9.42 -25.84
C HIS A 35 -15.77 9.44 -26.61
N HIS A 36 -14.76 10.16 -26.12
CA HIS A 36 -13.42 10.22 -26.70
C HIS A 36 -12.44 9.15 -26.16
N GLY A 37 -12.95 8.14 -25.45
CA GLY A 37 -12.17 6.95 -25.11
C GLY A 37 -11.56 6.94 -23.71
N VAL A 38 -11.91 7.90 -22.85
CA VAL A 38 -11.62 7.75 -21.42
C VAL A 38 -12.56 6.66 -20.87
N PRO A 39 -12.06 5.58 -20.22
CA PRO A 39 -12.91 4.43 -19.87
C PRO A 39 -13.85 4.67 -18.68
N ALA A 40 -13.53 5.65 -17.82
CA ALA A 40 -14.38 6.07 -16.71
C ALA A 40 -14.11 7.54 -16.37
N VAL A 41 -15.16 8.31 -16.17
CA VAL A 41 -15.11 9.74 -15.81
C VAL A 41 -16.06 10.02 -14.66
N LEU A 42 -15.54 10.64 -13.61
CA LEU A 42 -16.33 11.11 -12.47
C LEU A 42 -16.41 12.64 -12.51
N GLY A 43 -17.60 13.22 -12.38
CA GLY A 43 -17.78 14.67 -12.33
C GLY A 43 -18.98 15.09 -11.50
N MET A 44 -19.01 16.34 -11.04
CA MET A 44 -20.13 16.86 -10.26
C MET A 44 -21.24 17.39 -11.17
N ARG A 45 -22.48 16.99 -10.91
CA ARG A 45 -23.65 17.46 -11.69
C ARG A 45 -24.02 18.92 -11.43
N ASP A 46 -23.55 19.48 -10.31
CA ASP A 46 -23.83 20.85 -9.88
C ASP A 46 -22.65 21.39 -9.04
N GLU A 47 -22.83 22.55 -8.39
CA GLU A 47 -21.92 23.14 -7.43
C GLU A 47 -21.73 22.23 -6.20
N ILE A 48 -20.50 22.11 -5.72
CA ILE A 48 -20.11 21.37 -4.53
C ILE A 48 -19.28 22.29 -3.63
N ALA A 49 -19.50 22.24 -2.31
CA ALA A 49 -18.67 23.02 -1.39
C ALA A 49 -17.28 22.37 -1.22
N ASP A 50 -16.24 23.19 -1.02
CA ASP A 50 -14.84 22.71 -0.88
C ASP A 50 -14.68 21.62 0.19
N GLY A 51 -15.36 21.76 1.33
CA GLY A 51 -15.31 20.77 2.41
C GLY A 51 -15.92 19.42 2.03
N GLU A 52 -17.03 19.45 1.28
CA GLU A 52 -17.72 18.26 0.78
C GLU A 52 -16.86 17.58 -0.29
N ALA A 53 -16.32 18.36 -1.22
CA ALA A 53 -15.40 17.89 -2.25
C ALA A 53 -14.14 17.25 -1.65
N LEU A 54 -13.57 17.85 -0.59
CA LEU A 54 -12.40 17.30 0.10
C LEU A 54 -12.72 15.98 0.81
N SER A 55 -13.85 15.92 1.52
CA SER A 55 -14.30 14.71 2.21
C SER A 55 -14.57 13.57 1.24
N PHE A 56 -15.19 13.89 0.10
CA PHE A 56 -15.45 12.95 -0.98
C PHE A 56 -14.16 12.36 -1.55
N ILE A 57 -13.22 13.20 -1.97
CA ILE A 57 -12.01 12.73 -2.66
C ILE A 57 -11.09 11.93 -1.72
N GLN A 58 -11.06 12.25 -0.43
CA GLN A 58 -10.29 11.49 0.56
C GLN A 58 -10.78 10.05 0.68
N VAL A 59 -12.09 9.84 0.84
CA VAL A 59 -12.67 8.49 0.94
C VAL A 59 -12.57 7.76 -0.39
N PHE A 60 -12.92 8.44 -1.49
CA PHE A 60 -12.83 7.86 -2.83
C PHE A 60 -11.41 7.37 -3.14
N ALA A 61 -10.39 8.21 -2.93
CA ALA A 61 -9.00 7.84 -3.17
C ALA A 61 -8.48 6.74 -2.23
N GLN A 62 -8.98 6.71 -0.98
CA GLN A 62 -8.68 5.63 -0.05
C GLN A 62 -9.23 4.28 -0.54
N CYS A 63 -10.51 4.23 -0.92
CA CYS A 63 -11.13 3.00 -1.46
C CYS A 63 -10.44 2.51 -2.73
N LEU A 64 -10.03 3.42 -3.62
CA LEU A 64 -9.26 3.05 -4.80
C LEU A 64 -7.89 2.44 -4.43
N ARG A 65 -7.20 3.01 -3.44
CA ARG A 65 -5.93 2.48 -2.93
C ARG A 65 -6.07 1.08 -2.38
N GLU A 66 -7.20 0.79 -1.75
CA GLU A 66 -7.56 -0.54 -1.24
C GLU A 66 -7.98 -1.53 -2.34
N GLY A 67 -7.92 -1.13 -3.61
CA GLY A 67 -8.23 -1.99 -4.75
C GLY A 67 -9.71 -2.13 -5.05
N MET A 68 -10.57 -1.34 -4.42
CA MET A 68 -12.00 -1.37 -4.71
C MET A 68 -12.28 -0.95 -6.16
N LEU A 69 -13.33 -1.53 -6.74
CA LEU A 69 -13.87 -1.07 -8.02
C LEU A 69 -14.35 0.38 -7.90
N ILE A 70 -14.26 1.13 -9.00
CA ILE A 70 -14.59 2.55 -9.02
C ILE A 70 -16.03 2.81 -8.56
N ASP A 71 -16.99 2.02 -9.03
CA ASP A 71 -18.40 2.14 -8.66
C ASP A 71 -18.63 1.94 -7.16
N GLN A 72 -17.94 0.95 -6.57
CA GLN A 72 -17.94 0.70 -5.13
C GLN A 72 -17.30 1.87 -4.36
N ALA A 73 -16.15 2.37 -4.82
CA ALA A 73 -15.47 3.51 -4.22
C ALA A 73 -16.36 4.77 -4.23
N VAL A 74 -17.08 5.03 -5.33
CA VAL A 74 -18.06 6.13 -5.41
C VAL A 74 -19.21 5.91 -4.44
N ALA A 75 -19.75 4.69 -4.35
CA ALA A 75 -20.85 4.39 -3.43
C ALA A 75 -20.47 4.64 -1.97
N VAL A 76 -19.28 4.19 -1.55
CA VAL A 76 -18.76 4.42 -0.18
C VAL A 76 -18.54 5.90 0.08
N ALA A 77 -17.92 6.63 -0.86
CA ALA A 77 -17.70 8.06 -0.72
C ALA A 77 -19.02 8.85 -0.62
N ARG A 78 -20.06 8.48 -1.37
CA ARG A 78 -21.40 9.07 -1.26
C ARG A 78 -22.05 8.78 0.10
N GLN A 79 -21.92 7.55 0.61
CA GLN A 79 -22.42 7.19 1.95
C GLN A 79 -21.74 8.02 3.05
N GLN A 80 -20.45 8.29 2.91
CA GLN A 80 -19.75 9.17 3.84
C GLN A 80 -20.29 10.59 3.80
N LEU A 81 -20.50 11.16 2.60
CA LEU A 81 -21.09 12.50 2.46
C LEU A 81 -22.47 12.58 3.11
N LEU A 82 -23.32 11.57 2.90
CA LEU A 82 -24.63 11.48 3.52
C LEU A 82 -24.54 11.50 5.06
N THR A 83 -23.55 10.81 5.61
CA THR A 83 -23.32 10.70 7.06
C THR A 83 -22.84 12.03 7.66
N LEU A 84 -21.92 12.72 6.97
CA LEU A 84 -21.29 13.95 7.47
C LEU A 84 -22.19 15.19 7.31
N TYR A 85 -22.84 15.37 6.16
CA TYR A 85 -23.50 16.64 5.79
C TYR A 85 -25.03 16.61 5.86
N ARG A 86 -25.62 15.43 6.13
CA ARG A 86 -27.07 15.23 6.30
C ARG A 86 -27.89 15.77 5.09
N PHE A 87 -29.18 16.05 5.30
CA PHE A 87 -30.16 16.19 4.20
C PHE A 87 -30.36 17.61 3.65
N ASN A 88 -29.84 18.67 4.26
CA ASN A 88 -30.17 20.04 3.84
C ASN A 88 -29.54 20.45 2.50
N GLN A 89 -28.41 19.84 2.14
CA GLN A 89 -27.73 19.98 0.85
C GLN A 89 -27.27 18.56 0.48
N PRO A 90 -27.94 17.85 -0.43
CA PRO A 90 -27.64 16.45 -0.68
C PRO A 90 -26.38 16.30 -1.54
N ALA A 91 -25.22 16.73 -1.02
CA ALA A 91 -23.92 16.68 -1.68
C ALA A 91 -23.56 15.26 -2.15
N TRP A 92 -24.07 14.23 -1.47
CA TRP A 92 -23.94 12.83 -1.85
C TRP A 92 -24.56 12.49 -3.22
N THR A 93 -25.47 13.32 -3.74
CA THR A 93 -26.07 13.15 -5.07
C THR A 93 -25.27 13.80 -6.20
N LEU A 94 -24.27 14.63 -5.86
CA LEU A 94 -23.53 15.44 -6.82
C LEU A 94 -22.53 14.65 -7.68
N PRO A 95 -21.71 13.74 -7.10
CA PRO A 95 -20.74 13.00 -7.88
C PRO A 95 -21.46 12.04 -8.82
N VAL A 96 -21.27 12.17 -10.13
CA VAL A 96 -21.84 11.29 -11.17
C VAL A 96 -20.71 10.55 -11.86
N LEU A 97 -20.82 9.22 -11.90
CA LEU A 97 -19.87 8.34 -12.53
C LEU A 97 -20.41 7.90 -13.89
N TYR A 98 -19.67 8.22 -14.95
CA TYR A 98 -19.85 7.65 -16.27
C TYR A 98 -18.78 6.57 -16.47
N MET A 99 -19.19 5.38 -16.91
CA MET A 99 -18.29 4.26 -17.13
C MET A 99 -18.63 3.57 -18.45
N HIS A 100 -17.61 3.25 -19.23
CA HIS A 100 -17.79 2.50 -20.46
C HIS A 100 -18.23 1.06 -20.12
N PRO A 101 -19.22 0.47 -20.82
CA PRO A 101 -19.75 -0.86 -20.48
C PRO A 101 -18.72 -1.99 -20.50
N GLU A 102 -17.70 -1.87 -21.34
CA GLU A 102 -16.63 -2.86 -21.47
C GLU A 102 -15.53 -2.71 -20.41
N PHE A 103 -15.55 -1.61 -19.64
CA PHE A 103 -14.57 -1.38 -18.59
C PHE A 103 -15.06 -1.97 -17.27
N ASN A 104 -14.27 -2.85 -16.68
CA ASN A 104 -14.63 -3.61 -15.46
C ASN A 104 -14.56 -2.80 -14.16
N GLY A 105 -14.27 -1.50 -14.23
CA GLY A 105 -14.19 -0.62 -13.06
C GLY A 105 -12.95 -0.82 -12.18
N GLN A 106 -12.01 -1.70 -12.54
CA GLN A 106 -10.79 -1.93 -11.77
C GLN A 106 -9.67 -1.00 -12.25
N LEU A 107 -9.13 -0.16 -11.36
CA LEU A 107 -8.00 0.73 -11.66
C LEU A 107 -6.68 0.18 -11.15
N ILE A 108 -6.68 -0.32 -9.91
CA ILE A 108 -5.51 -0.85 -9.25
C ILE A 108 -5.67 -2.36 -9.24
N GLN A 109 -4.77 -3.03 -9.93
CA GLN A 109 -4.62 -4.47 -9.81
C GLN A 109 -3.86 -4.70 -8.51
N VAL A 110 -4.57 -5.02 -7.44
CA VAL A 110 -3.95 -5.48 -6.19
C VAL A 110 -3.44 -6.89 -6.50
N PHE A 111 -2.19 -6.95 -6.90
CA PHE A 111 -1.47 -8.21 -7.01
C PHE A 111 -1.21 -8.68 -5.59
N ASP A 112 -2.06 -9.55 -5.06
CA ASP A 112 -1.80 -10.17 -3.75
C ASP A 112 -0.55 -11.07 -3.78
N GLU A 113 -0.02 -11.45 -4.95
CA GLU A 113 1.13 -12.37 -5.03
C GLU A 113 2.10 -12.15 -6.21
N LEU A 114 2.03 -11.02 -6.92
CA LEU A 114 3.07 -10.71 -7.93
C LEU A 114 4.08 -9.73 -7.34
N VAL A 115 5.07 -10.33 -6.67
CA VAL A 115 6.44 -9.81 -6.62
C VAL A 115 6.75 -9.23 -8.01
N THR A 116 6.85 -7.90 -8.11
CA THR A 116 7.31 -7.24 -9.33
C THR A 116 8.76 -7.67 -9.58
N GLN A 117 8.96 -8.77 -10.29
CA GLN A 117 10.25 -9.11 -10.85
C GLN A 117 10.45 -8.21 -12.07
N LEU A 118 11.09 -7.06 -11.83
CA LEU A 118 11.62 -6.23 -12.90
C LEU A 118 12.57 -7.10 -13.75
N PRO A 119 12.49 -7.03 -15.10
CA PRO A 119 13.48 -7.68 -15.94
C PRO A 119 14.86 -7.14 -15.57
N THR A 120 15.83 -8.04 -15.39
CA THR A 120 17.18 -7.81 -14.82
C THR A 120 18.01 -6.72 -15.53
N ASN A 121 17.53 -6.18 -16.66
CA ASN A 121 18.31 -5.35 -17.58
C ASN A 121 17.78 -3.92 -17.76
N SER A 122 16.90 -3.41 -16.89
CA SER A 122 16.41 -2.03 -17.00
C SER A 122 17.41 -1.01 -16.44
N PRO A 123 17.88 -0.02 -17.23
CA PRO A 123 18.87 0.98 -16.81
C PRO A 123 18.30 2.08 -15.90
N THR A 124 16.99 2.10 -15.61
CA THR A 124 16.35 3.00 -14.63
C THR A 124 16.51 2.54 -13.19
N TRP A 125 17.58 1.79 -12.90
CA TRP A 125 18.01 1.44 -11.56
C TRP A 125 18.40 2.70 -10.80
N ILE A 126 17.40 3.37 -10.19
CA ILE A 126 17.63 4.35 -9.14
C ILE A 126 18.17 3.56 -7.95
N GLY A 127 19.51 3.41 -7.91
CA GLY A 127 20.35 3.36 -6.72
C GLY A 127 19.98 2.48 -5.51
N SER A 128 18.98 1.60 -5.57
CA SER A 128 18.69 0.65 -4.50
C SER A 128 19.61 -0.54 -4.72
N SER A 129 20.71 -0.60 -4.00
CA SER A 129 21.45 -1.84 -3.83
C SER A 129 20.45 -2.97 -3.55
N THR A 130 20.38 -3.92 -4.47
CA THR A 130 19.57 -5.13 -4.36
C THR A 130 20.27 -6.09 -3.41
N SER A 131 20.54 -5.62 -2.20
CA SER A 131 20.97 -6.45 -1.09
C SER A 131 19.78 -7.29 -0.69
N ARG A 132 19.66 -8.48 -1.29
CA ARG A 132 18.61 -9.44 -0.93
C ARG A 132 18.97 -9.97 0.46
N ALA A 133 18.28 -9.46 1.47
CA ALA A 133 18.41 -10.01 2.81
C ALA A 133 17.50 -11.24 2.95
N PHE A 134 17.91 -12.18 3.78
CA PHE A 134 17.14 -13.36 4.10
C PHE A 134 17.28 -13.66 5.59
N LEU A 135 16.20 -14.12 6.20
CA LEU A 135 16.27 -14.77 7.50
C LEU A 135 16.34 -16.27 7.24
N ARG A 136 17.41 -16.94 7.67
CA ARG A 136 17.60 -18.38 7.51
C ARG A 136 17.42 -19.05 8.86
N SER A 137 16.53 -20.03 8.94
CA SER A 137 16.49 -20.91 10.11
C SER A 137 17.73 -21.79 10.17
N GLN A 138 18.34 -21.89 11.35
CA GLN A 138 19.44 -22.81 11.61
C GLN A 138 18.96 -24.22 11.99
N ASP A 139 17.65 -24.48 12.02
CA ASP A 139 17.13 -25.84 12.24
C ASP A 139 17.30 -26.70 10.97
N ASN A 140 17.28 -28.02 11.17
CA ASN A 140 17.32 -29.08 10.16
C ASN A 140 16.44 -28.85 8.91
N ASN A 141 15.38 -28.03 9.01
CA ASN A 141 14.47 -27.74 7.91
C ASN A 141 14.97 -26.65 6.94
N GLY A 142 16.03 -25.91 7.29
CA GLY A 142 16.71 -24.96 6.39
C GLY A 142 15.79 -23.89 5.77
N GLN A 143 14.68 -23.54 6.44
CA GLN A 143 13.72 -22.58 5.90
C GLN A 143 14.36 -21.20 5.76
N VAL A 144 14.17 -20.58 4.59
CA VAL A 144 14.70 -19.26 4.27
C VAL A 144 13.53 -18.33 3.97
N TRP A 145 13.40 -17.25 4.73
CA TRP A 145 12.42 -16.20 4.50
C TRP A 145 13.10 -15.05 3.77
N PRO A 146 12.70 -14.72 2.52
CA PRO A 146 13.20 -13.54 1.84
C PRO A 146 12.75 -12.27 2.56
N ILE A 147 13.69 -11.35 2.75
CA ILE A 147 13.43 -10.05 3.35
C ILE A 147 13.20 -9.06 2.22
N TRP A 148 11.93 -8.77 1.97
CA TRP A 148 11.49 -7.79 0.98
C TRP A 148 11.86 -6.36 1.41
N PRO A 149 12.10 -5.45 0.46
CA PRO A 149 12.33 -4.04 0.78
C PRO A 149 11.09 -3.44 1.45
N GLY A 150 11.23 -3.01 2.71
CA GLY A 150 10.14 -2.51 3.55
C GLY A 150 10.34 -2.80 5.03
N THR A 151 9.23 -2.91 5.76
CA THR A 151 9.17 -3.40 7.14
C THR A 151 8.58 -4.80 7.14
N ILE A 152 9.28 -5.75 7.77
CA ILE A 152 8.90 -7.16 7.86
C ILE A 152 8.47 -7.45 9.28
N ALA A 153 7.24 -7.91 9.43
CA ALA A 153 6.72 -8.36 10.71
C ALA A 153 7.14 -9.82 10.96
N VAL A 154 7.68 -10.07 12.15
CA VAL A 154 8.00 -11.40 12.66
C VAL A 154 7.08 -11.67 13.83
N GLY A 155 6.44 -12.84 13.86
CA GLY A 155 5.59 -13.21 14.99
C GLY A 155 4.90 -14.56 14.82
N ARG A 156 4.05 -14.89 15.79
CA ARG A 156 3.32 -16.16 15.81
C ARG A 156 2.02 -16.11 14.98
N SER A 157 1.48 -14.92 14.73
CA SER A 157 0.27 -14.76 13.92
C SER A 157 0.55 -15.09 12.46
N GLN A 158 -0.43 -15.66 11.76
CA GLN A 158 -0.36 -15.90 10.31
C GLN A 158 -0.39 -14.61 9.49
N GLU A 159 -0.72 -13.49 10.13
CA GLU A 159 -0.68 -12.15 9.53
C GLU A 159 0.74 -11.55 9.43
N ASN A 160 1.76 -12.22 9.98
CA ASN A 160 3.14 -11.75 9.88
C ASN A 160 3.83 -12.33 8.65
N ASP A 161 4.79 -11.59 8.09
CA ASP A 161 5.62 -12.04 6.97
C ASP A 161 6.49 -13.26 7.34
N VAL A 162 7.01 -13.26 8.57
CA VAL A 162 7.75 -14.40 9.14
C VAL A 162 6.95 -14.99 10.28
N VAL A 163 6.32 -16.14 10.01
CA VAL A 163 5.48 -16.84 10.96
C VAL A 163 6.29 -17.90 11.71
N ILE A 164 6.44 -17.72 13.02
CA ILE A 164 7.17 -18.65 13.90
C ILE A 164 6.18 -19.23 14.90
N PHE A 165 5.82 -20.51 14.74
CA PHE A 165 4.82 -21.21 15.56
C PHE A 165 5.35 -21.68 16.93
N GLU A 166 6.21 -20.88 17.57
CA GLU A 166 6.75 -21.18 18.89
C GLU A 166 5.92 -20.51 20.00
N ARG A 167 5.74 -21.20 21.13
CA ARG A 167 4.85 -20.72 22.21
C ARG A 167 5.36 -19.45 22.90
N TRP A 168 6.67 -19.26 22.92
CA TRP A 168 7.35 -18.09 23.50
C TRP A 168 7.44 -16.91 22.52
N VAL A 169 7.01 -17.08 21.27
CA VAL A 169 6.92 -15.99 20.29
C VAL A 169 5.56 -15.29 20.42
N SER A 170 5.59 -13.97 20.57
CA SER A 170 4.39 -13.12 20.63
C SER A 170 3.66 -13.07 19.27
N GLN A 171 2.36 -12.73 19.27
CA GLN A 171 1.57 -12.67 18.03
C GLN A 171 2.18 -11.71 17.00
N LYS A 172 2.63 -10.53 17.45
CA LYS A 172 3.56 -9.65 16.75
C LYS A 172 4.80 -9.54 17.65
N HIS A 173 5.96 -9.95 17.17
CA HIS A 173 7.16 -10.14 17.98
C HIS A 173 8.23 -9.10 17.69
N ALA A 174 8.59 -8.95 16.42
CA ALA A 174 9.63 -8.02 16.01
C ALA A 174 9.32 -7.46 14.62
N GLU A 175 9.92 -6.33 14.30
CA GLU A 175 9.89 -5.72 12.98
C GLU A 175 11.33 -5.59 12.48
N ILE A 176 11.59 -6.06 11.26
CA ILE A 176 12.89 -5.88 10.58
C ILE A 176 12.69 -4.89 9.44
N PHE A 177 13.48 -3.82 9.39
CA PHE A 177 13.38 -2.83 8.34
C PHE A 177 14.75 -2.27 7.95
N SER A 178 14.87 -1.77 6.73
CA SER A 178 16.08 -1.14 6.22
C SER A 178 15.96 0.38 6.20
N ARG A 179 17.02 1.11 6.60
CA ARG A 179 17.13 2.56 6.37
C ARG A 179 18.28 2.84 5.40
N CYS A 180 18.01 3.66 4.39
CA CYS A 180 19.02 4.19 3.47
C CYS A 180 19.35 5.62 3.88
N PHE A 181 20.61 5.88 4.27
CA PHE A 181 21.05 7.24 4.58
C PHE A 181 21.64 7.90 3.32
N PRO A 182 21.08 9.03 2.85
CA PRO A 182 21.64 9.76 1.73
C PRO A 182 22.94 10.44 2.20
N GLY A 183 24.10 9.86 1.90
CA GLY A 183 25.36 10.50 2.28
C GLY A 183 26.63 9.68 2.02
N GLU A 184 26.75 8.46 2.55
CA GLU A 184 28.09 7.85 2.65
C GLU A 184 28.18 6.34 2.40
N GLN A 185 27.08 5.59 2.25
CA GLN A 185 27.15 4.16 1.92
C GLN A 185 25.97 3.73 1.07
N LEU A 186 26.25 3.15 -0.10
CA LEU A 186 25.28 2.52 -1.01
C LEU A 186 24.65 1.24 -0.43
N THR A 187 24.92 0.88 0.83
CA THR A 187 24.43 -0.34 1.49
C THR A 187 23.36 0.00 2.52
N PRO A 188 22.14 -0.55 2.44
CA PRO A 188 21.12 -0.33 3.45
C PRO A 188 21.56 -0.89 4.80
N THR A 189 21.36 -0.10 5.86
CA THR A 189 21.52 -0.59 7.23
C THR A 189 20.20 -1.22 7.68
N TYR A 190 20.26 -2.47 8.11
CA TYR A 190 19.10 -3.19 8.61
C TYR A 190 18.97 -3.03 10.13
N PHE A 191 17.74 -2.88 10.59
CA PHE A 191 17.41 -2.74 12.00
C PHE A 191 16.35 -3.77 12.38
N LEU A 192 16.53 -4.36 13.56
CA LEU A 192 15.55 -5.21 14.22
C LEU A 192 14.99 -4.44 15.41
N LYS A 193 13.67 -4.27 15.43
CA LYS A 193 12.92 -3.66 16.53
C LYS A 193 12.11 -4.71 17.24
N ASP A 194 12.38 -4.93 18.52
CA ASP A 194 11.59 -5.84 19.36
C ASP A 194 10.30 -5.15 19.82
N ILE A 195 9.15 -5.80 19.62
CA ILE A 195 7.83 -5.35 20.11
C ILE A 195 7.17 -6.44 20.98
N SER A 196 7.95 -7.44 21.37
CA SER A 196 7.46 -8.67 21.99
C SER A 196 7.24 -8.52 23.49
N ARG A 197 6.54 -9.52 24.08
CA ARG A 197 6.39 -9.61 25.55
C ARG A 197 7.65 -10.15 26.24
N PHE A 198 8.45 -10.95 25.54
CA PHE A 198 9.56 -11.71 26.11
C PHE A 198 10.94 -11.25 25.62
N GLY A 199 11.02 -10.27 24.73
CA GLY A 199 12.28 -9.83 24.13
C GLY A 199 12.81 -10.79 23.06
N THR A 200 13.77 -10.28 22.30
CA THR A 200 14.51 -10.99 21.26
C THR A 200 15.97 -11.11 21.72
N LEU A 201 16.58 -12.29 21.60
CA LEU A 201 17.99 -12.48 21.88
C LEU A 201 18.79 -12.36 20.58
N ILE A 202 19.87 -11.59 20.59
CA ILE A 202 20.79 -11.43 19.48
C ILE A 202 22.18 -11.90 19.93
N TYR A 203 22.84 -12.67 19.08
CA TYR A 203 24.20 -13.12 19.31
C TYR A 203 25.18 -12.04 18.82
N GLN A 204 25.84 -11.36 19.76
CA GLN A 204 26.86 -10.35 19.46
C GLN A 204 28.08 -10.59 20.35
N SER A 205 29.28 -10.46 19.79
CA SER A 205 30.54 -10.53 20.54
C SER A 205 30.75 -11.83 21.35
N GLY A 206 30.19 -12.95 20.89
CA GLY A 206 30.36 -14.26 21.52
C GLY A 206 29.29 -14.65 22.54
N ASP A 207 28.38 -13.74 22.90
CA ASP A 207 27.32 -13.96 23.88
C ASP A 207 25.92 -13.59 23.35
N TRP A 208 24.89 -14.21 23.95
CA TRP A 208 23.50 -13.88 23.67
C TRP A 208 23.05 -12.68 24.51
N GLN A 209 22.82 -11.55 23.85
CA GLN A 209 22.28 -10.35 24.47
C GLN A 209 20.78 -10.26 24.23
N ARG A 210 20.01 -9.99 25.28
CA ARG A 210 18.56 -9.84 25.18
C ARG A 210 18.19 -8.39 24.95
N ILE A 211 17.47 -8.15 23.87
CA ILE A 211 16.87 -6.86 23.50
C ILE A 211 15.38 -6.94 23.80
N HIS A 212 14.84 -5.90 24.42
CA HIS A 212 13.44 -5.84 24.76
C HIS A 212 12.89 -4.44 24.54
N ARG A 213 11.92 -4.32 23.63
CA ARG A 213 11.33 -3.02 23.25
C ARG A 213 12.35 -1.99 22.75
N ASP A 214 13.42 -2.48 22.14
CA ASP A 214 14.52 -1.66 21.62
C ASP A 214 14.80 -1.97 20.15
N GLU A 215 15.49 -1.04 19.50
CA GLU A 215 15.92 -1.13 18.11
C GLU A 215 17.44 -1.37 18.05
N VAL A 216 17.86 -2.41 17.34
CA VAL A 216 19.28 -2.77 17.18
C VAL A 216 19.61 -2.97 15.71
N ALA A 217 20.75 -2.41 15.29
CA ALA A 217 21.28 -2.62 13.94
C ALA A 217 21.79 -4.06 13.80
N ILE A 218 21.41 -4.71 12.70
CA ILE A 218 21.79 -6.09 12.36
C ILE A 218 22.59 -6.12 11.06
N THR A 219 23.57 -7.01 10.99
CA THR A 219 24.45 -7.21 9.82
C THR A 219 24.41 -8.67 9.38
N SER A 220 24.86 -8.95 8.14
CA SER A 220 24.92 -10.33 7.64
C SER A 220 25.73 -11.24 8.57
N GLY A 221 25.20 -12.42 8.90
CA GLY A 221 25.73 -13.37 9.87
C GLY A 221 25.22 -13.17 11.31
N THR A 222 24.37 -12.18 11.57
CA THR A 222 23.80 -11.95 12.91
C THR A 222 22.82 -13.07 13.25
N LEU A 223 23.04 -13.76 14.38
CA LEU A 223 22.09 -14.76 14.88
C LEU A 223 21.07 -14.13 15.83
N VAL A 224 19.80 -14.45 15.64
CA VAL A 224 18.67 -13.94 16.43
C VAL A 224 17.80 -15.10 16.91
N LYS A 225 17.23 -14.96 18.10
CA LYS A 225 16.26 -15.89 18.70
C LYS A 225 15.09 -15.10 19.23
N PHE A 226 13.89 -15.46 18.84
CA PHE A 226 12.69 -14.75 19.26
C PHE A 226 12.13 -15.37 20.55
N GLY A 227 12.00 -14.57 21.61
CA GLY A 227 11.35 -14.96 22.87
C GLY A 227 12.23 -15.66 23.90
N SER A 228 12.73 -16.85 23.59
CA SER A 228 13.43 -17.71 24.57
C SER A 228 14.81 -18.16 24.07
N SER A 229 15.74 -18.41 24.98
CA SER A 229 17.05 -19.01 24.67
C SER A 229 16.93 -20.45 24.13
N GLN A 230 15.83 -21.13 24.46
CA GLN A 230 15.45 -22.45 23.96
C GLN A 230 14.78 -22.41 22.57
N GLY A 231 14.50 -21.22 22.04
CA GLY A 231 13.88 -21.04 20.73
C GLY A 231 14.84 -21.30 19.57
N GLN A 232 14.25 -21.50 18.40
CA GLN A 232 14.96 -21.62 17.12
C GLN A 232 15.87 -20.41 16.88
N ALA A 233 17.10 -20.68 16.44
CA ALA A 233 18.04 -19.65 16.02
C ALA A 233 17.84 -19.34 14.53
N PHE A 234 17.85 -18.06 14.22
CA PHE A 234 17.76 -17.55 12.87
C PHE A 234 19.00 -16.74 12.54
N GLU A 235 19.57 -16.95 11.35
CA GLU A 235 20.67 -16.19 10.82
C GLU A 235 20.15 -15.15 9.85
N PHE A 236 20.48 -13.88 10.08
CA PHE A 236 20.22 -12.82 9.13
C PHE A 236 21.36 -12.76 8.12
N VAL A 237 21.08 -12.96 6.84
CA VAL A 237 22.06 -13.00 5.75
C VAL A 237 21.74 -11.91 4.75
N ILE A 238 22.74 -11.17 4.27
CA ILE A 238 22.59 -10.21 3.18
C ILE A 238 23.39 -10.71 1.98
N GLU A 239 22.73 -11.06 0.87
CA GLU A 239 23.39 -11.31 -0.41
C GLU A 239 23.60 -9.99 -1.14
N THR A 240 24.86 -9.56 -1.24
CA THR A 240 25.25 -8.47 -2.15
C THR A 240 25.55 -9.07 -3.52
N THR A 241 25.01 -8.49 -4.61
CA THR A 241 25.27 -8.87 -6.01
C THR A 241 26.73 -8.59 -6.44
N LYS A 242 27.71 -9.17 -5.76
CA LYS A 242 29.12 -9.28 -6.20
C LYS A 242 29.53 -10.72 -6.53
N ASP A 243 28.66 -11.71 -6.28
CA ASP A 243 28.99 -13.13 -6.44
C ASP A 243 28.49 -13.76 -7.76
N PHE A 244 28.04 -12.95 -8.72
CA PHE A 244 27.84 -13.42 -10.10
C PHE A 244 29.14 -13.19 -10.89
N SER A 245 30.16 -14.00 -10.60
CA SER A 245 31.36 -14.18 -11.45
C SER A 245 31.17 -15.37 -12.38
#